data_AF-A0A3R7WCA6-F1
#
_entry.id   AF-A0A3R7WCA6-F1
#
_cell.length_a   1.000
_cell.length_b   1.000
_cell.length_c   1.000
_cell.angle_alpha   90.00
_cell.angle_beta   90.00
_cell.angle_gamma   90.00
#
_symmetry.space_group_name_H-M   'P 1'
#
loop_
_entity.id
_entity.type
_entity.pdbx_description
1 polymer ?
#
loop_
_entity_poly.entity_id
_entity_poly.type
_entity_poly.pdbx_seq_one_letter_code
_entity_poly.pdbx_strand_id
1 'polypeptide(L)'
;MKIRLELQDRARYPFLKEAHEIIADRGITLQTITTQSLAETYRDAAVSRIQNAALVRDARSWTDSSDPFLDIVSYALARVLVSCIRNKNGIGLLARYEADRALYFLQVIEEREDVKNYIYQELGMPFSRTDIEYTRYIELASTLHDDRYRLVNRDLWNGRVALLSDEQDLLLRERIRMLVMDQLPLQIPESVCTKLQPAVSEVESIISERLTVEYGEVEAQRFPPCITALHEAAAEGKYLSHSGRFALTTFLHTIGMDQTEIISLFSRAGDFNLDMTTYQVDHIISHGDGGYTTPSCATMKTHGICIGKNSHCETIRHPLNYYRKQKKTGKTNRSQADPRTTAGSAENQTTRGAAKDDTSGSADK
;
A
#
# COMPACT_ATOMS: atom_id res chain seq x y z
N MET A 1 4.82 -0.29 -39.79
CA MET A 1 4.48 1.15 -39.82
C MET A 1 4.73 1.69 -38.43
N LYS A 2 5.57 2.71 -38.23
CA LYS A 2 5.75 3.31 -36.89
C LYS A 2 4.47 4.07 -36.55
N ILE A 3 3.71 3.60 -35.57
CA ILE A 3 2.53 4.31 -35.07
C ILE A 3 3.01 5.62 -34.44
N ARG A 4 2.32 6.72 -34.73
CA ARG A 4 2.67 8.04 -34.21
C ARG A 4 1.69 8.37 -33.08
N LEU A 5 2.15 8.22 -31.83
CA LEU A 5 1.38 8.64 -30.67
C LEU A 5 1.25 10.17 -30.63
N GLU A 6 0.03 10.65 -30.51
CA GLU A 6 -0.29 12.05 -30.30
C GLU A 6 0.13 12.50 -28.90
N LEU A 7 0.14 13.81 -28.65
CA LEU A 7 0.51 14.32 -27.33
C LEU A 7 -0.44 13.82 -26.24
N GLN A 8 -1.74 13.68 -26.57
CA GLN A 8 -2.74 13.13 -25.67
C GLN A 8 -2.44 11.68 -25.30
N ASP A 9 -2.04 10.85 -26.27
CA ASP A 9 -1.72 9.44 -26.05
C ASP A 9 -0.54 9.29 -25.10
N ARG A 10 0.48 10.14 -25.27
CA ARG A 10 1.65 10.17 -24.39
C ARG A 10 1.30 10.61 -22.98
N ALA A 11 0.31 11.49 -22.81
CA ALA A 11 -0.21 11.87 -21.50
C ALA A 11 -1.01 10.74 -20.85
N ARG A 12 -1.80 9.97 -21.62
CA ARG A 12 -2.53 8.79 -21.14
C ARG A 12 -1.59 7.68 -20.70
N TYR A 13 -0.48 7.49 -21.43
CA TYR A 13 0.50 6.41 -21.20
C TYR A 13 1.93 6.97 -20.95
N PRO A 14 2.14 7.72 -19.85
CA PRO A 14 3.38 8.47 -19.65
C PRO A 14 4.59 7.60 -19.27
N PHE A 15 4.37 6.31 -19.02
CA PHE A 15 5.42 5.31 -18.77
C PHE A 15 6.12 4.82 -20.05
N LEU A 16 5.59 5.16 -21.23
CA LEU A 16 6.20 4.82 -22.51
C LEU A 16 7.41 5.71 -22.81
N LYS A 17 8.33 5.19 -23.63
CA LYS A 17 9.56 5.90 -23.99
C LYS A 17 9.28 7.22 -24.72
N GLU A 18 8.28 7.24 -25.60
CA GLU A 18 7.87 8.39 -26.41
C GLU A 18 7.33 9.55 -25.57
N ALA A 19 6.79 9.26 -24.39
CA ALA A 19 6.35 10.29 -23.45
C ALA A 19 7.56 10.96 -22.78
N HIS A 20 8.60 10.19 -22.44
CA HIS A 20 9.83 10.71 -21.85
C HIS A 20 10.65 11.55 -22.85
N GLU A 21 10.69 11.16 -24.13
CA GLU A 21 11.41 11.90 -25.19
C GLU A 21 10.93 13.36 -25.32
N ILE A 22 9.62 13.60 -25.17
CA ILE A 22 9.05 14.96 -25.24
C ILE A 22 9.56 15.88 -24.12
N ILE A 23 9.81 15.35 -22.93
CA ILE A 23 10.33 16.14 -21.80
C ILE A 23 11.73 16.66 -22.14
N ALA A 24 12.57 15.78 -22.72
CA ALA A 24 13.92 16.12 -23.15
C ALA A 24 13.93 17.12 -24.32
N ASP A 25 13.06 16.92 -25.31
CA ASP A 25 12.95 17.80 -26.49
C ASP A 25 12.60 19.24 -26.12
N ARG A 26 11.83 19.44 -25.04
CA ARG A 26 11.47 20.77 -24.53
C ARG A 26 12.47 21.33 -23.51
N GLY A 27 13.62 20.68 -23.32
CA GLY A 27 14.70 21.15 -22.45
C GLY A 27 14.35 21.13 -20.95
N ILE A 28 13.33 20.35 -20.55
CA ILE A 28 13.00 20.20 -19.13
C ILE A 28 13.99 19.19 -18.54
N THR A 29 14.79 19.68 -17.61
CA THR A 29 15.76 18.89 -16.85
C THR A 29 15.43 18.95 -15.35
N LEU A 30 16.02 18.05 -14.56
CA LEU A 30 15.92 18.11 -13.10
C LEU A 30 16.39 19.48 -12.56
N GLN A 31 17.42 20.07 -13.18
CA GLN A 31 17.93 21.39 -12.84
C GLN A 31 16.85 22.46 -13.10
N THR A 32 16.25 22.46 -14.29
CA THR A 32 15.19 23.40 -14.68
C THR A 32 14.01 23.37 -13.70
N ILE A 33 13.56 22.17 -13.32
CA ILE A 33 12.44 21.95 -12.38
C ILE A 33 12.78 22.42 -10.95
N THR A 34 14.06 22.50 -10.58
CA THR A 34 14.44 22.95 -9.22
C THR A 34 14.68 24.45 -9.08
N THR A 35 14.77 25.21 -10.18
CA THR A 35 15.24 26.61 -10.14
C THR A 35 14.27 27.68 -10.67
N GLN A 36 13.31 27.33 -11.52
CA GLN A 36 12.45 28.32 -12.19
C GLN A 36 11.08 28.47 -11.49
N SER A 37 10.43 29.63 -11.64
CA SER A 37 9.06 29.86 -11.15
C SER A 37 8.01 28.93 -11.80
N LEU A 38 8.25 28.48 -13.04
CA LEU A 38 7.48 27.41 -13.69
C LEU A 38 7.49 26.08 -12.91
N ALA A 39 8.40 25.90 -11.95
CA ALA A 39 8.46 24.72 -11.10
C ALA A 39 7.28 24.56 -10.15
N GLU A 40 6.59 25.63 -9.75
CA GLU A 40 5.46 25.54 -8.81
C GLU A 40 4.31 24.74 -9.42
N THR A 41 3.82 25.14 -10.60
CA THR A 41 2.73 24.43 -11.27
C THR A 41 3.04 22.96 -11.54
N TYR A 42 4.26 22.64 -11.97
CA TYR A 42 4.66 21.24 -12.19
C TYR A 42 4.75 20.45 -10.88
N ARG A 43 5.27 21.07 -9.80
CA ARG A 43 5.35 20.45 -8.48
C ARG A 43 3.95 20.20 -7.91
N ASP A 44 3.08 21.19 -7.95
CA ASP A 44 1.70 21.08 -7.46
C ASP A 44 0.94 19.99 -8.20
N ALA A 45 1.10 19.91 -9.53
CA ALA A 45 0.52 18.84 -10.34
C ALA A 45 1.05 17.45 -9.94
N ALA A 46 2.36 17.33 -9.66
CA ALA A 46 2.97 16.07 -9.22
C ALA A 46 2.50 15.64 -7.82
N VAL A 47 2.42 16.58 -6.87
CA VAL A 47 1.88 16.34 -5.52
C VAL A 47 0.41 15.94 -5.61
N SER A 48 -0.40 16.69 -6.35
CA SER A 48 -1.82 16.38 -6.56
C SER A 48 -2.02 15.01 -7.19
N ARG A 49 -1.15 14.58 -8.10
CA ARG A 49 -1.17 13.23 -8.67
C ARG A 49 -0.99 12.15 -7.61
N ILE A 50 -0.05 12.33 -6.69
CA ILE A 50 0.20 11.38 -5.59
C ILE A 50 -0.93 11.45 -4.54
N GLN A 51 -1.47 12.64 -4.28
CA GLN A 51 -2.66 12.82 -3.44
C GLN A 51 -3.86 12.04 -4.00
N ASN A 52 -4.11 12.15 -5.30
CA ASN A 52 -5.15 11.38 -5.99
C ASN A 52 -4.88 9.87 -5.92
N ALA A 53 -3.61 9.45 -5.97
CA ALA A 53 -3.22 8.06 -5.75
C ALA A 53 -3.59 7.57 -4.34
N ALA A 54 -3.40 8.41 -3.32
CA ALA A 54 -3.72 8.13 -1.91
C ALA A 54 -5.22 8.01 -1.62
N LEU A 55 -6.08 8.72 -2.36
CA LEU A 55 -7.53 8.70 -2.11
C LEU A 55 -8.14 7.29 -2.31
N VAL A 56 -8.85 6.79 -1.31
CA VAL A 56 -9.71 5.58 -1.45
C VAL A 56 -10.95 5.96 -2.26
N ARG A 57 -11.16 5.32 -3.41
CA ARG A 57 -12.37 5.49 -4.23
C ARG A 57 -12.85 4.12 -4.72
N ASP A 58 -14.15 3.85 -4.60
CA ASP A 58 -14.76 2.60 -5.07
C ASP A 58 -14.73 2.48 -6.60
N ALA A 59 -14.91 3.61 -7.29
CA ALA A 59 -14.75 3.73 -8.73
C ALA A 59 -13.94 5.00 -9.04
N ARG A 60 -12.96 4.87 -9.94
CA ARG A 60 -12.18 5.98 -10.47
C ARG A 60 -12.51 6.14 -11.95
N SER A 61 -12.74 7.38 -12.36
CA SER A 61 -12.82 7.78 -13.76
C SER A 61 -11.76 8.84 -14.02
N TRP A 62 -11.25 8.85 -15.24
CA TRP A 62 -10.27 9.83 -15.70
C TRP A 62 -10.79 10.48 -16.96
N THR A 63 -10.38 11.73 -17.17
CA THR A 63 -10.64 12.46 -18.40
C THR A 63 -9.32 12.92 -18.98
N ASP A 64 -9.33 13.25 -20.26
CA ASP A 64 -8.18 13.87 -20.90
C ASP A 64 -7.77 15.16 -20.18
N SER A 65 -6.46 15.33 -20.00
CA SER A 65 -5.90 16.56 -19.45
C SER A 65 -6.11 17.71 -20.44
N SER A 66 -6.51 18.88 -19.94
CA SER A 66 -6.53 20.12 -20.71
C SER A 66 -5.13 20.62 -21.06
N ASP A 67 -4.11 20.20 -20.30
CA ASP A 67 -2.69 20.38 -20.63
C ASP A 67 -1.99 19.00 -20.61
N PRO A 68 -1.90 18.34 -21.77
CA PRO A 68 -1.27 17.02 -21.87
C PRO A 68 0.22 17.03 -21.54
N PHE A 69 0.90 18.15 -21.76
CA PHE A 69 2.33 18.24 -21.46
C PHE A 69 2.57 18.35 -19.95
N LEU A 70 1.77 19.16 -19.25
CA LEU A 70 1.76 19.20 -17.77
C LEU A 70 1.48 17.82 -17.17
N ASP A 71 0.54 17.06 -17.74
CA ASP A 71 0.23 15.69 -17.30
C ASP A 71 1.46 14.77 -17.40
N ILE A 72 2.17 14.79 -18.54
CA ILE A 72 3.43 14.05 -18.74
C ILE A 72 4.50 14.46 -17.71
N VAL A 73 4.71 15.76 -17.51
CA VAL A 73 5.72 16.26 -16.56
C VAL A 73 5.34 15.91 -15.12
N SER A 74 4.06 15.98 -14.76
CA SER A 74 3.58 15.64 -13.42
C SER A 74 3.84 14.16 -13.09
N TYR A 75 3.71 13.25 -14.06
CA TYR A 75 4.09 11.84 -13.88
C TYR A 75 5.59 11.70 -13.62
N ALA A 76 6.44 12.33 -14.44
CA ALA A 76 7.89 12.27 -14.27
C ALA A 76 8.33 12.85 -12.93
N LEU A 77 7.77 13.98 -12.51
CA LEU A 77 8.12 14.61 -11.24
C LEU A 77 7.54 13.85 -10.04
N ALA A 78 6.36 13.25 -10.14
CA ALA A 78 5.83 12.38 -9.09
C ALA A 78 6.77 11.20 -8.82
N ARG A 79 7.34 10.61 -9.88
CA ARG A 79 8.38 9.56 -9.78
C ARG A 79 9.64 10.05 -9.05
N VAL A 80 10.10 11.27 -9.33
CA VAL A 80 11.23 11.89 -8.62
C VAL A 80 10.90 12.05 -7.14
N LEU A 81 9.73 12.60 -6.81
CA LEU A 81 9.31 12.83 -5.42
C LEU A 81 9.25 11.53 -4.62
N VAL A 82 8.58 10.48 -5.12
CA VAL A 82 8.52 9.19 -4.41
C VAL A 82 9.89 8.50 -4.31
N SER A 83 10.79 8.75 -5.27
CA SER A 83 12.15 8.22 -5.24
C SER A 83 13.03 8.92 -4.20
N CYS A 84 12.84 10.23 -3.99
CA CYS A 84 13.53 10.97 -2.93
C CYS A 84 13.15 10.47 -1.53
N ILE A 85 11.89 10.04 -1.33
CA ILE A 85 11.42 9.50 -0.04
C ILE A 85 11.97 8.09 0.21
N ARG A 86 12.32 7.33 -0.84
CA ARG A 86 12.80 5.94 -0.74
C ARG A 86 11.84 4.99 0.00
N ASN A 87 10.53 5.26 -0.09
CA ASN A 87 9.50 4.48 0.58
C ASN A 87 8.71 3.60 -0.41
N LYS A 88 8.79 2.27 -0.22
CA LYS A 88 8.07 1.27 -1.04
C LYS A 88 6.57 1.47 -1.08
N ASN A 89 5.97 1.95 0.00
CA ASN A 89 4.53 2.22 0.02
C ASN A 89 4.18 3.35 -0.94
N GLY A 90 5.00 4.41 -1.01
CA GLY A 90 4.85 5.50 -1.96
C GLY A 90 5.00 5.05 -3.42
N ILE A 91 6.05 4.29 -3.72
CA ILE A 91 6.27 3.71 -5.06
C ILE A 91 5.11 2.81 -5.46
N GLY A 92 4.71 1.89 -4.58
CA GLY A 92 3.59 0.98 -4.83
C GLY A 92 2.24 1.70 -4.92
N LEU A 93 2.06 2.82 -4.23
CA LEU A 93 0.88 3.67 -4.33
C LEU A 93 0.79 4.31 -5.71
N LEU A 94 1.87 4.96 -6.17
CA LEU A 94 1.94 5.57 -7.49
C LEU A 94 1.77 4.53 -8.60
N ALA A 95 2.49 3.40 -8.53
CA ALA A 95 2.43 2.35 -9.54
C ALA A 95 1.01 1.77 -9.70
N ARG A 96 0.27 1.58 -8.59
CA ARG A 96 -1.13 1.13 -8.64
C ARG A 96 -2.03 2.18 -9.28
N TYR A 97 -1.91 3.45 -8.89
CA TYR A 97 -2.69 4.53 -9.46
C TYR A 97 -2.48 4.68 -10.97
N GLU A 98 -1.22 4.62 -11.43
CA GLU A 98 -0.90 4.73 -12.86
C GLU A 98 -1.36 3.51 -13.65
N ALA A 99 -1.29 2.32 -13.06
CA ALA A 99 -1.83 1.11 -13.69
C ALA A 99 -3.35 1.20 -13.87
N ASP A 100 -4.09 1.65 -12.85
CA ASP A 100 -5.54 1.83 -12.94
C ASP A 100 -5.91 2.91 -13.97
N ARG A 101 -5.20 4.05 -13.94
CA ARG A 101 -5.40 5.17 -14.87
C ARG A 101 -5.16 4.74 -16.32
N ALA A 102 -4.05 4.05 -16.58
CA ALA A 102 -3.69 3.59 -17.91
C ALA A 102 -4.67 2.53 -18.44
N LEU A 103 -5.07 1.58 -17.59
CA LEU A 103 -6.09 0.59 -17.96
C LEU A 103 -7.41 1.29 -18.30
N TYR A 104 -7.83 2.28 -17.52
CA TYR A 104 -9.05 3.05 -17.80
C TYR A 104 -8.97 3.73 -19.16
N PHE A 105 -7.89 4.45 -19.46
CA PHE A 105 -7.74 5.06 -20.78
C PHE A 105 -7.75 4.04 -21.91
N LEU A 106 -7.08 2.90 -21.72
CA LEU A 106 -6.95 1.87 -22.75
C LEU A 106 -8.28 1.14 -23.02
N GLN A 107 -9.09 0.88 -21.99
CA GLN A 107 -10.35 0.15 -22.14
C GLN A 107 -11.56 1.04 -22.36
N VAL A 108 -11.61 2.22 -21.75
CA VAL A 108 -12.82 3.06 -21.72
C VAL A 108 -12.76 4.21 -22.73
N ILE A 109 -11.57 4.80 -22.96
CA ILE A 109 -11.44 6.04 -23.73
C ILE A 109 -10.83 5.81 -25.11
N GLU A 110 -9.83 4.94 -25.21
CA GLU A 110 -9.17 4.68 -26.49
C GLU A 110 -10.12 3.87 -27.39
N GLU A 111 -10.40 4.39 -28.57
CA GLU A 111 -11.24 3.71 -29.57
C GLU A 111 -10.40 3.22 -30.75
N ARG A 112 -9.19 3.76 -30.95
CA ARG A 112 -8.34 3.41 -32.09
C ARG A 112 -7.61 2.09 -31.85
N GLU A 113 -7.94 1.08 -32.64
CA GLU A 113 -7.39 -0.27 -32.51
C GLU A 113 -5.88 -0.35 -32.77
N ASP A 114 -5.35 0.49 -33.65
CA ASP A 114 -3.91 0.55 -33.95
C ASP A 114 -3.13 1.01 -32.71
N VAL A 115 -3.61 2.04 -32.01
CA VAL A 115 -3.02 2.51 -30.75
C VAL A 115 -3.16 1.46 -29.66
N LYS A 116 -4.33 0.82 -29.49
CA LYS A 116 -4.45 -0.28 -28.52
C LYS A 116 -3.45 -1.40 -28.79
N ASN A 117 -3.39 -1.87 -30.03
CA ASN A 117 -2.46 -2.92 -30.43
C ASN A 117 -1.00 -2.51 -30.16
N TYR A 118 -0.63 -1.25 -30.40
CA TYR A 118 0.68 -0.72 -30.06
C TYR A 118 0.98 -0.82 -28.56
N ILE A 119 0.08 -0.33 -27.71
CA ILE A 119 0.26 -0.33 -26.25
C ILE A 119 0.37 -1.76 -25.71
N TYR A 120 -0.47 -2.68 -26.19
CA TYR A 120 -0.39 -4.08 -25.82
C TYR A 120 0.94 -4.72 -26.21
N GLN A 121 1.46 -4.42 -27.41
CA GLN A 121 2.77 -4.89 -27.86
C GLN A 121 3.91 -4.35 -27.00
N GLU A 122 3.91 -3.06 -26.68
CA GLU A 122 4.91 -2.44 -25.78
C GLU A 122 4.87 -3.06 -24.37
N LEU A 123 3.69 -3.46 -23.91
CA LEU A 123 3.52 -4.16 -22.64
C LEU A 123 3.88 -5.66 -22.72
N GLY A 124 4.15 -6.20 -23.91
CA GLY A 124 4.41 -7.62 -24.13
C GLY A 124 3.17 -8.49 -23.90
N MET A 125 1.98 -7.93 -24.13
CA MET A 125 0.68 -8.56 -23.90
C MET A 125 -0.04 -8.81 -25.23
N PRO A 126 -0.81 -9.91 -25.35
CA PRO A 126 -1.63 -10.14 -26.53
C PRO A 126 -2.81 -9.17 -26.57
N PHE A 127 -3.04 -8.50 -27.70
CA PHE A 127 -4.23 -7.66 -27.91
C PHE A 127 -5.46 -8.52 -28.24
N SER A 128 -5.45 -9.22 -29.39
CA SER A 128 -6.60 -9.99 -29.87
C SER A 128 -6.56 -11.48 -29.55
N ARG A 129 -5.51 -11.96 -28.86
CA ARG A 129 -5.40 -13.38 -28.50
C ARG A 129 -5.87 -13.62 -27.08
N THR A 130 -6.52 -14.76 -26.86
CA THR A 130 -6.97 -15.22 -25.55
C THR A 130 -5.95 -16.16 -24.89
N ASP A 131 -4.67 -16.04 -25.24
CA ASP A 131 -3.61 -16.88 -24.70
C ASP A 131 -2.28 -16.11 -24.59
N ILE A 132 -1.52 -16.39 -23.54
CA ILE A 132 -0.22 -15.74 -23.26
C ILE A 132 0.86 -16.79 -23.03
N GLU A 133 2.12 -16.43 -23.29
CA GLU A 133 3.26 -17.31 -23.02
C GLU A 133 3.36 -17.61 -21.50
N TYR A 134 3.65 -18.87 -21.15
CA TYR A 134 3.53 -19.35 -19.76
C TYR A 134 4.50 -18.67 -18.79
N THR A 135 5.71 -18.32 -19.21
CA THR A 135 6.65 -17.57 -18.36
C THR A 135 6.10 -16.19 -18.03
N ARG A 136 5.52 -15.49 -19.02
CA ARG A 136 4.84 -14.21 -18.78
C ARG A 136 3.61 -14.38 -17.89
N TYR A 137 2.85 -15.46 -18.05
CA TYR A 137 1.71 -15.75 -17.19
C TYR A 137 2.14 -15.92 -15.73
N ILE A 138 3.16 -16.74 -15.45
CA ILE A 138 3.66 -16.99 -14.08
C ILE A 138 4.11 -15.67 -13.42
N GLU A 139 4.83 -14.83 -14.17
CA GLU A 139 5.29 -13.53 -13.69
C GLU A 139 4.11 -12.65 -13.25
N LEU A 140 3.11 -12.48 -14.12
CA LEU A 140 1.95 -11.62 -13.86
C LEU A 140 0.98 -12.23 -12.82
N ALA A 141 0.84 -13.56 -12.79
CA ALA A 141 -0.03 -14.25 -11.85
C ALA A 141 0.56 -14.37 -10.45
N SER A 142 1.85 -14.07 -10.26
CA SER A 142 2.56 -14.22 -8.97
C SER A 142 1.91 -13.45 -7.81
N THR A 143 1.28 -12.31 -8.10
CA THR A 143 0.58 -11.47 -7.11
C THR A 143 -0.89 -11.85 -6.94
N LEU A 144 -1.42 -12.74 -7.78
CA LEU A 144 -2.80 -13.21 -7.75
C LEU A 144 -2.91 -14.44 -6.85
N HIS A 145 -3.57 -14.28 -5.72
CA HIS A 145 -3.58 -15.32 -4.69
C HIS A 145 -4.71 -16.34 -4.81
N ASP A 146 -5.69 -16.13 -5.70
CA ASP A 146 -6.73 -17.12 -5.93
C ASP A 146 -6.15 -18.36 -6.61
N ASP A 147 -6.58 -19.54 -6.17
CA ASP A 147 -6.10 -20.80 -6.69
C ASP A 147 -6.41 -20.96 -8.20
N ARG A 148 -7.44 -20.27 -8.72
CA ARG A 148 -7.77 -20.22 -10.16
C ARG A 148 -6.67 -19.63 -11.06
N TYR A 149 -5.74 -18.87 -10.48
CA TYR A 149 -4.62 -18.27 -11.22
C TYR A 149 -3.33 -19.09 -11.13
N ARG A 150 -3.30 -20.16 -10.33
CA ARG A 150 -2.13 -21.02 -10.25
C ARG A 150 -1.98 -21.78 -11.56
N LEU A 151 -0.78 -21.78 -12.15
CA LEU A 151 -0.51 -22.45 -13.42
C LEU A 151 -0.96 -23.92 -13.44
N VAL A 152 -0.86 -24.64 -12.32
CA VAL A 152 -1.31 -26.04 -12.20
C VAL A 152 -2.82 -26.23 -12.44
N ASN A 153 -3.60 -25.16 -12.35
CA ASN A 153 -5.05 -25.13 -12.55
C ASN A 153 -5.44 -24.50 -13.89
N ARG A 154 -4.50 -24.39 -14.85
CA ARG A 154 -4.71 -23.72 -16.14
C ARG A 154 -4.53 -24.66 -17.32
N ASP A 155 -5.25 -24.36 -18.40
CA ASP A 155 -5.02 -25.00 -19.70
C ASP A 155 -3.75 -24.44 -20.34
N LEU A 156 -2.74 -25.30 -20.45
CA LEU A 156 -1.44 -25.01 -21.06
C LEU A 156 -1.28 -25.85 -22.33
N TRP A 157 -1.12 -25.19 -23.47
CA TRP A 157 -0.88 -25.85 -24.75
C TRP A 157 0.19 -25.11 -25.54
N ASN A 158 1.18 -25.85 -26.07
CA ASN A 158 2.32 -25.28 -26.83
C ASN A 158 3.02 -24.10 -26.13
N GLY A 159 3.25 -24.22 -24.82
CA GLY A 159 3.90 -23.17 -24.02
C GLY A 159 3.04 -21.92 -23.78
N ARG A 160 1.73 -21.99 -24.04
CA ARG A 160 0.81 -20.86 -23.88
C ARG A 160 -0.35 -21.23 -22.97
N VAL A 161 -0.67 -20.31 -22.07
CA VAL A 161 -1.74 -20.42 -21.09
C VAL A 161 -2.97 -19.72 -21.65
N ALA A 162 -4.10 -20.45 -21.73
CA ALA A 162 -5.37 -19.86 -22.11
C ALA A 162 -5.83 -18.87 -21.03
N LEU A 163 -6.34 -17.72 -21.45
CA LEU A 163 -6.82 -16.66 -20.59
C LEU A 163 -8.34 -16.71 -20.39
N LEU A 164 -8.81 -16.35 -19.19
CA LEU A 164 -10.23 -16.12 -18.90
C LEU A 164 -10.70 -14.79 -19.48
N SER A 165 -11.99 -14.66 -19.78
CA SER A 165 -12.55 -13.45 -20.39
C SER A 165 -12.44 -12.21 -19.50
N ASP A 166 -12.39 -12.38 -18.17
CA ASP A 166 -12.33 -11.31 -17.17
C ASP A 166 -10.92 -11.01 -16.65
N GLU A 167 -9.91 -11.81 -17.03
CA GLU A 167 -8.58 -11.71 -16.42
C GLU A 167 -7.57 -10.92 -17.25
N GLN A 168 -7.82 -10.70 -18.55
CA GLN A 168 -6.87 -9.99 -19.42
C GLN A 168 -6.60 -8.58 -18.90
N ASP A 169 -7.64 -7.84 -18.51
CA ASP A 169 -7.52 -6.50 -17.92
C ASP A 169 -6.77 -6.52 -16.58
N LEU A 170 -6.99 -7.57 -15.79
CA LEU A 170 -6.31 -7.74 -14.51
C LEU A 170 -4.81 -8.03 -14.71
N LEU A 171 -4.44 -8.87 -15.67
CA LEU A 171 -3.05 -9.14 -16.03
C LEU A 171 -2.38 -7.93 -16.67
N LEU A 172 -3.13 -7.17 -17.49
CA LEU A 172 -2.64 -5.96 -18.15
C LEU A 172 -2.35 -4.84 -17.14
N ARG A 173 -3.27 -4.60 -16.20
CA ARG A 173 -3.07 -3.69 -15.08
C ARG A 173 -1.87 -4.10 -14.24
N GLU A 174 -1.73 -5.39 -13.96
CA GLU A 174 -0.57 -5.90 -13.22
C GLU A 174 0.73 -5.70 -13.99
N ARG A 175 0.73 -5.90 -15.30
CA ARG A 175 1.89 -5.65 -16.17
C ARG A 175 2.33 -4.19 -16.13
N ILE A 176 1.40 -3.25 -16.21
CA ILE A 176 1.69 -1.81 -16.12
C ILE A 176 2.23 -1.48 -14.73
N ARG A 177 1.61 -2.01 -13.66
CA ARG A 177 2.07 -1.82 -12.28
C ARG A 177 3.51 -2.29 -12.09
N MET A 178 3.84 -3.49 -12.58
CA MET A 178 5.20 -4.04 -12.54
C MET A 178 6.17 -3.16 -13.32
N LEU A 179 5.80 -2.75 -14.54
CA LEU A 179 6.63 -1.86 -15.36
C LEU A 179 6.96 -0.55 -14.64
N VAL A 180 5.99 0.10 -13.99
CA VAL A 180 6.25 1.33 -13.23
C VAL A 180 7.13 1.06 -12.00
N MET A 181 6.93 -0.08 -11.32
CA MET A 181 7.74 -0.47 -10.18
C MET A 181 9.19 -0.79 -10.56
N ASP A 182 9.41 -1.49 -11.68
CA ASP A 182 10.76 -1.89 -12.14
C ASP A 182 11.61 -0.68 -12.54
N GLN A 183 10.97 0.46 -12.84
CA GLN A 183 11.64 1.71 -13.16
C GLN A 183 11.76 2.66 -11.95
N LEU A 184 11.48 2.18 -10.74
CA LEU A 184 11.52 2.95 -9.51
C LEU A 184 12.26 2.20 -8.40
N PRO A 185 12.93 2.94 -7.52
CA PRO A 185 13.13 4.37 -7.50
C PRO A 185 14.15 4.81 -8.55
N LEU A 186 14.14 6.11 -8.83
CA LEU A 186 15.15 6.77 -9.63
C LEU A 186 16.38 7.07 -8.78
N GLN A 187 17.55 6.95 -9.41
CA GLN A 187 18.82 7.39 -8.81
C GLN A 187 18.91 8.92 -8.90
N ILE A 188 18.43 9.60 -7.86
CA ILE A 188 18.36 11.07 -7.78
C ILE A 188 19.47 11.60 -6.86
N PRO A 189 20.29 12.58 -7.30
CA PRO A 189 21.28 13.21 -6.43
C PRO A 189 20.62 13.87 -5.20
N GLU A 190 21.23 13.72 -4.03
CA GLU A 190 20.71 14.27 -2.77
C GLU A 190 20.44 15.78 -2.85
N SER A 191 21.31 16.53 -3.55
CA SER A 191 21.13 17.97 -3.78
C SER A 191 19.82 18.33 -4.49
N VAL A 192 19.27 17.42 -5.31
CA VAL A 192 17.97 17.61 -5.97
C VAL A 192 16.85 17.37 -4.97
N CYS A 193 16.93 16.30 -4.18
CA CYS A 193 15.94 16.01 -3.14
C CYS A 193 15.89 17.15 -2.09
N THR A 194 17.03 17.70 -1.68
CA THR A 194 17.07 18.87 -0.76
C THR A 194 16.37 20.10 -1.35
N LYS A 195 16.53 20.37 -2.66
CA LYS A 195 15.81 21.48 -3.31
C LYS A 195 14.31 21.24 -3.41
N LEU A 196 13.88 19.98 -3.49
CA LEU A 196 12.48 19.58 -3.53
C LEU A 196 11.90 19.30 -2.14
N GLN A 197 12.64 19.55 -1.06
CA GLN A 197 12.27 19.15 0.29
C GLN A 197 10.85 19.52 0.71
N PRO A 198 10.32 20.74 0.42
CA PRO A 198 8.94 21.06 0.77
C PRO A 198 7.92 20.09 0.15
N ALA A 199 8.06 19.78 -1.15
CA ALA A 199 7.17 18.85 -1.84
C ALA A 199 7.40 17.39 -1.41
N VAL A 200 8.66 17.02 -1.11
CA VAL A 200 8.99 15.70 -0.57
C VAL A 200 8.32 15.47 0.77
N SER A 201 8.41 16.43 1.71
CA SER A 201 7.74 16.37 3.00
C SER A 201 6.22 16.32 2.89
N GLU A 202 5.63 17.06 1.95
CA GLU A 202 4.18 17.00 1.71
C GLU A 202 3.74 15.62 1.21
N VAL A 203 4.46 15.06 0.23
CA VAL A 203 4.19 13.71 -0.29
C VAL A 203 4.38 12.65 0.79
N GLU A 204 5.39 12.80 1.65
CA GLU A 204 5.61 11.91 2.79
C GLU A 204 4.44 11.94 3.78
N SER A 205 3.88 13.13 4.05
CA SER A 205 2.64 13.27 4.86
C SER A 205 1.47 12.54 4.20
N ILE A 206 1.25 12.74 2.90
CA ILE A 206 0.17 12.08 2.14
C ILE A 206 0.28 10.55 2.22
N ILE A 207 1.50 10.02 2.05
CA ILE A 207 1.75 8.57 2.15
C ILE A 207 1.49 8.07 3.58
N SER A 208 1.93 8.81 4.59
CA SER A 208 1.77 8.46 6.00
C SER A 208 0.30 8.49 6.45
N GLU A 209 -0.46 9.49 6.00
CA GLU A 209 -1.91 9.57 6.18
C GLU A 209 -2.62 8.39 5.53
N ARG A 210 -2.21 8.01 4.32
CA ARG A 210 -2.75 6.82 3.64
C ARG A 210 -2.49 5.55 4.44
N LEU A 211 -1.28 5.39 4.98
CA LEU A 211 -0.96 4.24 5.83
C LEU A 211 -1.81 4.24 7.10
N THR A 212 -2.03 5.40 7.71
CA THR A 212 -2.95 5.56 8.85
C THR A 212 -4.38 5.18 8.49
N VAL A 213 -4.87 5.50 7.30
CA VAL A 213 -6.20 5.04 6.84
C VAL A 213 -6.24 3.53 6.64
N GLU A 214 -5.21 2.96 6.02
CA GLU A 214 -5.13 1.54 5.66
C GLU A 214 -4.92 0.62 6.87
N TYR A 215 -4.09 1.04 7.81
CA TYR A 215 -3.60 0.26 8.93
C TYR A 215 -4.00 0.81 10.31
N GLY A 216 -4.45 2.06 10.39
CA GLY A 216 -4.67 2.76 11.67
C GLY A 216 -3.36 3.11 12.37
N GLU A 217 -3.44 3.76 13.53
CA GLU A 217 -2.30 3.90 14.45
C GLU A 217 -1.70 2.53 14.79
N VAL A 218 -0.41 2.46 15.10
CA VAL A 218 0.22 1.17 15.42
C VAL A 218 -0.31 0.65 16.77
N GLU A 219 -1.15 -0.40 16.73
CA GLU A 219 -1.75 -1.02 17.92
C GLU A 219 -1.16 -2.42 18.11
N ALA A 220 -0.23 -2.58 19.05
CA ALA A 220 0.45 -3.86 19.33
C ALA A 220 -0.52 -5.01 19.65
N GLN A 221 -1.69 -4.71 20.23
CA GLN A 221 -2.71 -5.70 20.57
C GLN A 221 -3.36 -6.35 19.33
N ARG A 222 -3.21 -5.74 18.14
CA ARG A 222 -3.74 -6.29 16.88
C ARG A 222 -2.70 -7.01 16.04
N PHE A 223 -1.45 -7.10 16.53
CA PHE A 223 -0.41 -7.83 15.84
C PHE A 223 -0.80 -9.30 15.65
N PRO A 224 -0.41 -9.93 14.53
CA PRO A 224 -0.48 -11.38 14.41
C PRO A 224 0.36 -12.03 15.51
N PRO A 225 -0.04 -13.22 15.99
CA PRO A 225 0.59 -13.85 17.15
C PRO A 225 2.10 -14.07 16.99
N CYS A 226 2.57 -14.32 15.77
CA CYS A 226 4.00 -14.43 15.48
C CYS A 226 4.74 -13.10 15.66
N ILE A 227 4.15 -11.98 15.25
CA ILE A 227 4.74 -10.65 15.44
C ILE A 227 4.64 -10.21 16.90
N THR A 228 3.52 -10.49 17.58
CA THR A 228 3.38 -10.23 19.02
C THR A 228 4.52 -10.88 19.80
N ALA A 229 4.78 -12.16 19.55
CA ALA A 229 5.85 -12.88 20.23
C ALA A 229 7.25 -12.33 19.92
N LEU A 230 7.51 -11.90 18.68
CA LEU A 230 8.78 -11.24 18.32
C LEU A 230 8.91 -9.88 19.00
N HIS A 231 7.83 -9.10 19.05
CA HIS A 231 7.79 -7.79 19.67
C HIS A 231 8.00 -7.89 21.20
N GLU A 232 7.31 -8.81 21.86
CA GLU A 232 7.48 -9.08 23.30
C GLU A 232 8.91 -9.54 23.62
N ALA A 233 9.45 -10.47 22.83
CA ALA A 233 10.83 -10.91 23.00
C ALA A 233 11.83 -9.75 22.84
N ALA A 234 11.65 -8.87 21.85
CA ALA A 234 12.49 -7.67 21.69
C ALA A 234 12.35 -6.71 22.89
N ALA A 235 11.11 -6.42 23.30
CA ALA A 235 10.82 -5.51 24.41
C ALA A 235 11.31 -6.01 25.78
N GLU A 236 11.46 -7.32 25.94
CA GLU A 236 12.05 -7.97 27.12
C GLU A 236 13.57 -8.14 27.03
N GLY A 237 14.19 -7.72 25.92
CA GLY A 237 15.64 -7.90 25.68
C GLY A 237 16.05 -9.35 25.44
N LYS A 238 15.10 -10.23 25.12
CA LYS A 238 15.37 -11.64 24.77
C LYS A 238 16.00 -11.74 23.39
N TYR A 239 16.74 -12.83 23.17
CA TYR A 239 17.35 -13.11 21.88
C TYR A 239 16.30 -13.25 20.77
N LEU A 240 16.57 -12.59 19.65
CA LEU A 240 15.85 -12.79 18.39
C LEU A 240 16.81 -13.33 17.34
N SER A 241 16.38 -14.34 16.59
CA SER A 241 17.12 -14.80 15.41
C SER A 241 17.22 -13.67 14.37
N HIS A 242 18.19 -13.79 13.45
CA HIS A 242 18.34 -12.83 12.36
C HIS A 242 17.03 -12.69 11.55
N SER A 243 16.40 -13.82 11.21
CA SER A 243 15.10 -13.84 10.53
C SER A 243 13.99 -13.20 11.37
N GLY A 244 14.02 -13.34 12.70
CA GLY A 244 13.07 -12.72 13.62
C GLY A 244 13.21 -11.19 13.67
N ARG A 245 14.44 -10.68 13.82
CA ARG A 245 14.73 -9.24 13.76
C ARG A 245 14.27 -8.65 12.42
N PHE A 246 14.64 -9.30 11.32
CA PHE A 246 14.23 -8.91 9.98
C PHE A 246 12.71 -8.86 9.80
N ALA A 247 11.99 -9.91 10.21
CA ALA A 247 10.53 -9.97 10.08
C ALA A 247 9.83 -8.90 10.91
N LEU A 248 10.33 -8.62 12.12
CA LEU A 248 9.78 -7.61 13.01
C LEU A 248 10.01 -6.20 12.46
N THR A 249 11.25 -5.86 12.09
CA THR A 249 11.61 -4.56 11.50
C THR A 249 10.81 -4.27 10.24
N THR A 250 10.79 -5.20 9.28
CA THR A 250 10.05 -5.01 8.03
C THR A 250 8.54 -4.87 8.26
N PHE A 251 7.95 -5.63 9.19
CA PHE A 251 6.53 -5.50 9.54
C PHE A 251 6.21 -4.14 10.15
N LEU A 252 6.94 -3.73 11.20
CA LEU A 252 6.71 -2.48 11.92
C LEU A 252 6.86 -1.27 10.99
N HIS A 253 7.94 -1.24 10.20
CA HIS A 253 8.16 -0.20 9.21
C HIS A 253 7.00 -0.14 8.18
N THR A 254 6.53 -1.30 7.69
CA THR A 254 5.47 -1.33 6.67
C THR A 254 4.13 -0.80 7.20
N ILE A 255 3.82 -1.00 8.48
CA ILE A 255 2.58 -0.48 9.10
C ILE A 255 2.70 0.98 9.57
N GLY A 256 3.84 1.63 9.35
CA GLY A 256 4.06 3.06 9.63
C GLY A 256 4.68 3.36 10.99
N MET A 257 5.37 2.41 11.63
CA MET A 257 6.17 2.70 12.82
C MET A 257 7.46 3.44 12.43
N ASP A 258 7.82 4.49 13.17
CA ASP A 258 8.99 5.32 12.91
C ASP A 258 10.31 4.55 13.10
N GLN A 259 11.35 4.91 12.34
CA GLN A 259 12.65 4.25 12.41
C GLN A 259 13.28 4.35 13.81
N THR A 260 13.16 5.50 14.48
CA THR A 260 13.70 5.69 15.83
C THR A 260 12.96 4.83 16.86
N GLU A 261 11.65 4.67 16.69
CA GLU A 261 10.82 3.79 17.53
C GLU A 261 11.23 2.32 17.33
N ILE A 262 11.45 1.89 16.09
CA ILE A 262 11.94 0.54 15.76
C ILE A 262 13.32 0.29 16.37
N ILE A 263 14.25 1.24 16.28
CA ILE A 263 15.59 1.11 16.89
C ILE A 263 15.48 1.01 18.42
N SER A 264 14.64 1.85 19.03
CA SER A 264 14.39 1.86 20.48
C SER A 264 13.88 0.52 20.99
N LEU A 265 13.05 -0.19 20.21
CA LEU A 265 12.54 -1.52 20.56
C LEU A 265 13.67 -2.55 20.81
N PHE A 266 14.80 -2.44 20.10
CA PHE A 266 15.93 -3.35 20.25
C PHE A 266 16.93 -2.92 21.33
N SER A 267 16.77 -1.73 21.93
CA SER A 267 17.73 -1.15 22.88
C SER A 267 17.93 -1.94 24.18
N ARG A 268 16.97 -2.80 24.52
CA ARG A 268 16.97 -3.60 25.76
C ARG A 268 17.74 -4.91 25.64
N ALA A 269 18.18 -5.28 24.45
CA ALA A 269 18.99 -6.49 24.25
C ALA A 269 20.35 -6.32 24.93
N GLY A 270 20.84 -7.36 25.63
CA GLY A 270 22.12 -7.30 26.34
C GLY A 270 23.34 -7.07 25.44
N ASP A 271 23.22 -7.34 24.15
CA ASP A 271 24.23 -7.11 23.11
C ASP A 271 23.96 -5.84 22.27
N PHE A 272 23.08 -4.95 22.75
CA PHE A 272 22.68 -3.78 21.99
C PHE A 272 23.87 -2.84 21.70
N ASN A 273 24.00 -2.47 20.43
CA ASN A 273 24.93 -1.47 19.96
C ASN A 273 24.16 -0.53 19.01
N LEU A 274 24.06 0.74 19.39
CA LEU A 274 23.26 1.73 18.67
C LEU A 274 23.68 1.87 17.21
N ASP A 275 24.98 1.98 16.94
CA ASP A 275 25.49 2.18 15.57
C ASP A 275 25.18 0.97 14.69
N MET A 276 25.42 -0.24 15.21
CA MET A 276 25.15 -1.49 14.50
C MET A 276 23.66 -1.72 14.28
N THR A 277 22.81 -1.47 15.30
CA THR A 277 21.36 -1.61 15.16
C THR A 277 20.80 -0.57 14.20
N THR A 278 21.27 0.68 14.27
CA THR A 278 20.87 1.74 13.34
C THR A 278 21.24 1.34 11.92
N TYR A 279 22.46 0.86 11.69
CA TYR A 279 22.89 0.36 10.39
C TYR A 279 22.04 -0.82 9.90
N GLN A 280 21.72 -1.78 10.77
CA GLN A 280 20.89 -2.93 10.40
C GLN A 280 19.45 -2.52 10.04
N VAL A 281 18.84 -1.67 10.86
CA VAL A 281 17.48 -1.17 10.63
C VAL A 281 17.44 -0.31 9.38
N ASP A 282 18.39 0.63 9.25
CA ASP A 282 18.54 1.45 8.04
C ASP A 282 18.71 0.56 6.82
N HIS A 283 19.65 -0.38 6.84
CA HIS A 283 19.84 -1.32 5.73
C HIS A 283 18.56 -2.09 5.42
N ILE A 284 17.82 -2.60 6.41
CA ILE A 284 16.58 -3.33 6.14
C ILE A 284 15.52 -2.42 5.49
N ILE A 285 15.45 -1.15 5.88
CA ILE A 285 14.47 -0.17 5.40
C ILE A 285 14.90 0.50 4.09
N SER A 286 16.19 0.56 3.80
CA SER A 286 16.79 1.25 2.65
C SER A 286 17.38 0.30 1.60
N HIS A 287 17.49 -1.01 1.87
CA HIS A 287 18.06 -2.00 0.94
C HIS A 287 17.33 -2.00 -0.38
N GLY A 288 18.09 -2.10 -1.47
CA GLY A 288 17.53 -2.29 -2.80
C GLY A 288 16.46 -1.24 -3.09
N ASP A 289 16.75 0.01 -2.73
CA ASP A 289 16.04 1.15 -3.29
C ASP A 289 14.56 1.23 -2.79
N GLY A 290 14.30 0.71 -1.58
CA GLY A 290 13.00 0.85 -0.91
C GLY A 290 12.75 -0.08 0.28
N GLY A 291 13.76 -0.81 0.73
CA GLY A 291 13.73 -1.70 1.89
C GLY A 291 13.27 -3.11 1.59
N TYR A 292 13.26 -4.01 2.56
CA TYR A 292 12.70 -5.34 2.39
C TYR A 292 11.20 -5.37 2.72
N THR A 293 10.49 -6.32 2.10
CA THR A 293 9.08 -6.58 2.42
C THR A 293 8.99 -7.59 3.55
N THR A 294 7.97 -7.43 4.41
CA THR A 294 7.66 -8.42 5.44
C THR A 294 7.55 -9.83 4.84
N PRO A 295 8.18 -10.85 5.45
CA PRO A 295 8.08 -12.22 4.98
C PRO A 295 6.64 -12.77 5.05
N SER A 296 6.27 -13.56 4.04
CA SER A 296 4.96 -14.24 3.97
C SER A 296 4.77 -15.25 5.11
N CYS A 297 3.53 -15.66 5.40
CA CYS A 297 3.28 -16.68 6.42
C CYS A 297 4.03 -18.00 6.14
N ALA A 298 4.21 -18.37 4.86
CA ALA A 298 4.99 -19.54 4.47
C ALA A 298 6.48 -19.38 4.79
N THR A 299 7.04 -18.19 4.52
CA THR A 299 8.42 -17.84 4.86
C THR A 299 8.63 -17.83 6.37
N MET A 300 7.72 -17.21 7.11
CA MET A 300 7.73 -17.22 8.58
C MET A 300 7.75 -18.64 9.16
N LYS A 301 6.99 -19.58 8.58
CA LYS A 301 6.99 -21.00 8.99
C LYS A 301 8.33 -21.67 8.70
N THR A 302 8.88 -21.45 7.51
CA THR A 302 10.15 -22.04 7.06
C THR A 302 11.31 -21.62 7.98
N HIS A 303 11.33 -20.36 8.41
CA HIS A 303 12.34 -19.84 9.33
C HIS A 303 12.02 -20.08 10.82
N GLY A 304 10.97 -20.84 11.15
CA GLY A 304 10.63 -21.18 12.53
C GLY A 304 10.11 -20.02 13.39
N ILE A 305 9.74 -18.89 12.78
CA ILE A 305 9.27 -17.67 13.48
C ILE A 305 7.74 -17.49 13.42
N CYS A 306 7.01 -18.44 12.82
CA CYS A 306 5.53 -18.48 12.83
C CYS A 306 5.01 -19.24 14.06
N ILE A 307 4.97 -18.57 15.21
CA ILE A 307 4.51 -19.12 16.49
C ILE A 307 3.14 -18.58 16.90
N GLY A 308 2.43 -19.32 17.78
CA GLY A 308 1.16 -18.91 18.37
C GLY A 308 -0.04 -18.87 17.42
N LYS A 309 -0.06 -19.70 16.36
CA LYS A 309 -1.15 -19.70 15.37
C LYS A 309 -2.53 -19.83 16.03
N ASN A 310 -3.48 -19.04 15.54
CA ASN A 310 -4.88 -19.08 15.93
C ASN A 310 -5.79 -19.25 14.69
N SER A 311 -7.10 -19.36 14.91
CA SER A 311 -8.10 -19.54 13.84
C SER A 311 -8.04 -18.46 12.76
N HIS A 312 -7.70 -17.21 13.10
CA HIS A 312 -7.56 -16.14 12.11
C HIS A 312 -6.37 -16.39 11.15
N CYS A 313 -5.31 -17.06 11.61
CA CYS A 313 -4.13 -17.39 10.81
C CYS A 313 -4.44 -18.36 9.66
N GLU A 314 -5.50 -19.16 9.76
CA GLU A 314 -5.87 -20.16 8.74
C GLU A 314 -6.42 -19.52 7.46
N THR A 315 -7.04 -18.34 7.61
CA THR A 315 -7.69 -17.62 6.51
C THR A 315 -6.78 -16.62 5.79
N ILE A 316 -5.50 -16.54 6.19
CA ILE A 316 -4.57 -15.52 5.68
C ILE A 316 -3.28 -16.15 5.19
N ARG A 317 -2.60 -15.44 4.28
CA ARG A 317 -1.30 -15.86 3.71
C ARG A 317 -0.15 -14.92 4.07
N HIS A 318 -0.43 -13.81 4.76
CA HIS A 318 0.56 -12.78 5.07
C HIS A 318 0.29 -12.06 6.41
N PRO A 319 1.33 -11.75 7.24
CA PRO A 319 1.15 -11.03 8.52
C PRO A 319 0.42 -9.68 8.38
N LEU A 320 0.76 -8.86 7.38
CA LEU A 320 0.05 -7.59 7.12
C LEU A 320 -1.45 -7.77 6.87
N ASN A 321 -1.87 -8.88 6.26
CA ASN A 321 -3.30 -9.15 6.04
C ASN A 321 -4.02 -9.50 7.35
N TYR A 322 -3.33 -10.16 8.30
CA TYR A 322 -3.84 -10.36 9.66
C TYR A 322 -4.17 -9.01 10.30
N TYR A 323 -3.17 -8.12 10.30
CA TYR A 323 -3.24 -6.83 10.99
C TYR A 323 -4.37 -5.97 10.42
N ARG A 324 -4.46 -5.87 9.08
CA ARG A 324 -5.57 -5.19 8.39
C ARG A 324 -6.93 -5.75 8.78
N LYS A 325 -7.08 -7.08 8.82
CA LYS A 325 -8.35 -7.74 9.17
C LYS A 325 -8.76 -7.44 10.62
N GLN A 326 -7.82 -7.55 11.57
CA GLN A 326 -8.06 -7.18 12.97
C GLN A 326 -8.39 -5.69 13.14
N LYS A 327 -7.79 -4.82 12.34
CA LYS A 327 -8.10 -3.38 12.35
C LYS A 327 -9.53 -3.09 11.89
N LYS A 328 -10.00 -3.78 10.85
CA LYS A 328 -11.37 -3.65 10.35
C LYS A 328 -12.42 -4.16 11.34
N THR A 329 -12.23 -5.34 11.94
CA THR A 329 -13.21 -5.92 12.89
C THR A 329 -13.43 -5.04 14.12
N GLY A 330 -12.38 -4.41 14.66
CA GLY A 330 -12.53 -3.50 15.80
C GLY A 330 -13.13 -2.13 15.45
N LYS A 331 -13.12 -1.69 14.17
CA LYS A 331 -13.87 -0.50 13.73
C LYS A 331 -15.38 -0.78 13.69
N THR A 332 -15.77 -1.95 13.18
CA THR A 332 -17.19 -2.38 13.11
C THR A 332 -17.83 -2.52 14.50
N ASN A 333 -17.08 -3.05 15.49
CA ASN A 333 -17.56 -3.15 16.87
C ASN A 333 -17.65 -1.80 17.60
N ARG A 334 -16.81 -0.81 17.25
CA ARG A 334 -16.90 0.56 17.81
C ARG A 334 -18.07 1.36 17.25
N SER A 335 -18.45 1.14 15.99
CA SER A 335 -19.61 1.79 15.36
C SER A 335 -20.98 1.21 15.78
N GLN A 336 -21.01 0.10 16.52
CA GLN A 336 -22.24 -0.51 17.05
C GLN A 336 -22.40 -0.36 18.58
N ALA A 337 -21.53 0.38 19.26
CA ALA A 337 -21.71 0.75 20.66
C ALA A 337 -22.66 1.96 20.77
N ASP A 338 -23.96 1.69 20.72
CA ASP A 338 -25.05 2.64 20.99
C ASP A 338 -25.04 3.05 22.49
N PRO A 339 -25.02 4.35 22.83
CA PRO A 339 -25.04 4.82 24.22
C PRO A 339 -26.47 4.75 24.80
N ARG A 340 -27.00 3.55 25.00
CA ARG A 340 -28.24 3.34 25.77
C ARG A 340 -28.21 2.08 26.62
N THR A 341 -27.34 2.04 27.62
CA THR A 341 -27.60 1.22 28.81
C THR A 341 -26.82 1.71 30.03
N THR A 342 -27.19 2.88 30.55
CA THR A 342 -27.03 3.21 31.98
C THR A 342 -28.29 3.91 32.46
N ALA A 343 -29.34 3.10 32.69
CA ALA A 343 -30.50 3.50 33.47
C ALA A 343 -30.95 2.28 34.31
N GLY A 344 -30.91 2.46 35.63
CA GLY A 344 -31.16 1.44 36.65
C GLY A 344 -30.00 1.46 37.66
N SER A 345 -30.11 1.96 38.89
CA SER A 345 -31.29 2.03 39.75
C SER A 345 -31.09 3.14 40.80
N ALA A 346 -31.98 4.13 40.82
CA ALA A 346 -32.19 4.99 41.98
C ALA A 346 -33.57 4.62 42.54
N GLU A 347 -33.58 3.74 43.54
CA GLU A 347 -34.77 3.43 44.33
C GLU A 347 -35.12 4.66 45.19
N ASN A 348 -36.29 5.22 44.95
CA ASN A 348 -36.85 6.31 45.74
C ASN A 348 -37.94 5.71 46.65
N GLN A 349 -37.58 5.35 47.88
CA GLN A 349 -38.53 5.00 48.93
C GLN A 349 -39.08 6.28 49.56
N THR A 350 -40.28 6.67 49.16
CA THR A 350 -41.07 7.70 49.84
C THR A 350 -41.97 7.02 50.87
N THR A 351 -41.55 7.05 52.14
CA THR A 351 -42.38 6.70 53.30
C THR A 351 -42.98 7.97 53.92
N ARG A 352 -44.31 8.05 53.94
CA ARG A 352 -45.17 8.82 54.88
C ARG A 352 -46.39 7.94 55.10
N GLY A 353 -46.88 7.59 56.28
CA GLY A 353 -46.58 7.88 57.68
C GLY A 353 -47.82 7.48 58.49
N ALA A 354 -47.67 6.89 59.67
CA ALA A 354 -48.70 6.79 60.72
C ALA A 354 -47.99 6.32 62.00
N ALA A 355 -47.87 7.15 63.04
CA ALA A 355 -48.87 7.39 64.08
C ALA A 355 -49.18 6.12 64.90
N LYS A 356 -48.66 6.12 66.14
CA LYS A 356 -49.11 5.29 67.25
C LYS A 356 -50.54 5.70 67.62
N ASP A 357 -51.43 4.74 67.81
CA ASP A 357 -52.09 4.50 69.09
C ASP A 357 -53.01 3.27 69.03
N ASP A 358 -52.75 2.38 69.99
CA ASP A 358 -53.68 1.66 70.84
C ASP A 358 -54.87 0.84 70.32
N THR A 359 -55.00 -0.27 71.06
CA THR A 359 -56.22 -0.99 71.47
C THR A 359 -56.80 -2.09 70.57
N SER A 360 -56.54 -3.30 71.06
CA SER A 360 -57.52 -4.34 71.43
C SER A 360 -58.23 -5.13 70.33
N GLY A 361 -58.07 -6.45 70.43
CA GLY A 361 -59.24 -7.30 70.69
C GLY A 361 -59.68 -8.21 69.56
N SER A 362 -59.28 -9.47 69.69
CA SER A 362 -60.11 -10.68 69.53
C SER A 362 -60.91 -10.96 68.25
N ALA A 363 -60.61 -12.17 67.75
CA ALA A 363 -61.56 -13.28 67.50
C ALA A 363 -62.02 -13.52 66.06
N ASP A 364 -61.87 -14.80 65.69
CA ASP A 364 -62.72 -15.63 64.84
C ASP A 364 -62.87 -15.19 63.36
N LYS A 365 -62.55 -16.01 62.35
CA LYS A 365 -62.83 -17.44 62.16
C LYS A 365 -61.98 -18.02 61.04
#